data_AF-A0AAU3FPY1-F1
#
_entry.id   AF-A0AAU3FPY1-F1
#
_cell.length_a   1.000
_cell.length_b   1.000
_cell.length_c   1.000
_cell.angle_alpha   90.00
_cell.angle_beta   90.00
_cell.angle_gamma   90.00
#
_symmetry.space_group_name_H-M   'P 1'
#
loop_
_entity.id
_entity.type
_entity.pdbx_description
1 polymer ?
#
loop_
_entity_poly.entity_id
_entity_poly.type
_entity_poly.pdbx_seq_one_letter_code
_entity_poly.pdbx_strand_id
1 'polypeptide(L)'
;MHGWAFGPDGPVCNVPNAITAIRLIGCVALAIPAILTGSAMFTLASIATYWIGDILDGEAARRLRQETRRGAVFDIVADRTSSTLVIAALVQLRPTMAVPLALFLIQFDILDCALSLSFLRWPLLSINYFHLVHRGVYRWNWSRPAKAANTAGLVLLVAFGPTPVYATVFVLAVIALKAVSVWTVWRIPRWSDPESAERNAGRPI
;
A
#
# COMPACT_ATOMS: atom_id res chain seq x y z
N MET A 1 -0.53 5.35 -24.34
CA MET A 1 -1.63 4.86 -23.48
C MET A 1 -1.09 3.93 -22.38
N HIS A 2 -0.02 4.33 -21.68
CA HIS A 2 0.59 3.49 -20.65
C HIS A 2 -0.24 3.57 -19.36
N GLY A 3 -0.52 2.42 -18.71
CA GLY A 3 -1.29 2.35 -17.46
C GLY A 3 -2.64 1.64 -17.55
N TRP A 4 -3.18 1.47 -18.77
CA TRP A 4 -4.39 0.67 -19.01
C TRP A 4 -4.03 -0.78 -19.35
N ALA A 5 -4.93 -1.72 -19.04
CA ALA A 5 -4.77 -3.16 -19.13
C ALA A 5 -6.01 -3.78 -19.82
N PHE A 6 -6.03 -3.74 -21.15
CA PHE A 6 -7.13 -4.27 -21.98
C PHE A 6 -6.88 -5.70 -22.51
N GLY A 7 -5.74 -6.31 -22.17
CA GLY A 7 -5.35 -7.66 -22.60
C GLY A 7 -5.31 -8.67 -21.44
N PRO A 8 -4.99 -9.95 -21.74
CA PRO A 8 -4.79 -10.96 -20.71
C PRO A 8 -3.69 -10.54 -19.73
N ASP A 9 -3.88 -10.88 -18.45
CA ASP A 9 -2.89 -10.61 -17.43
C ASP A 9 -1.55 -11.30 -17.79
N GLY A 10 -0.44 -10.58 -17.63
CA GLY A 10 0.90 -11.13 -17.80
C GLY A 10 1.21 -12.28 -16.82
N PRO A 11 2.35 -12.97 -17.01
CA PRO A 11 2.71 -14.13 -16.20
C PRO A 11 2.85 -13.78 -14.71
N VAL A 12 2.39 -14.69 -13.84
CA VAL A 12 2.51 -14.55 -12.38
C VAL A 12 3.97 -14.73 -11.93
N CYS A 13 4.71 -15.64 -12.55
CA CYS A 13 6.13 -15.79 -12.30
C CYS A 13 6.90 -14.74 -13.11
N ASN A 14 7.36 -13.69 -12.45
CA ASN A 14 8.14 -12.61 -13.02
C ASN A 14 9.08 -12.02 -11.95
N VAL A 15 9.99 -11.14 -12.35
CA VAL A 15 11.01 -10.59 -11.45
C VAL A 15 10.40 -9.79 -10.30
N PRO A 16 9.45 -8.85 -10.53
CA PRO A 16 8.78 -8.12 -9.45
C PRO A 16 8.14 -9.03 -8.42
N ASN A 17 7.35 -10.01 -8.85
CA ASN A 17 6.65 -10.91 -7.94
C ASN A 17 7.62 -11.81 -7.17
N ALA A 18 8.76 -12.19 -7.76
CA ALA A 18 9.80 -12.89 -7.03
C ALA A 18 10.40 -12.01 -5.91
N ILE A 19 10.66 -10.72 -6.20
CA ILE A 19 11.14 -9.77 -5.19
C ILE A 19 10.10 -9.59 -4.09
N THR A 20 8.81 -9.40 -4.42
CA THR A 20 7.71 -9.30 -3.45
C THR A 20 7.65 -10.55 -2.56
N ALA A 21 7.78 -11.75 -3.13
CA ALA A 21 7.76 -13.00 -2.36
C ALA A 21 8.97 -13.12 -1.42
N ILE A 22 10.17 -12.82 -1.91
CA ILE A 22 11.41 -12.85 -1.12
C ILE A 22 11.33 -11.83 0.01
N ARG A 23 10.87 -10.60 -0.28
CA ARG A 23 10.62 -9.54 0.70
C ARG A 23 9.67 -10.01 1.79
N LEU A 24 8.54 -10.59 1.41
CA LEU A 24 7.53 -11.08 2.36
C LEU A 24 8.13 -12.15 3.29
N ILE A 25 8.79 -13.17 2.72
CA ILE A 25 9.41 -14.25 3.51
C ILE A 25 10.50 -13.70 4.43
N GLY A 26 11.39 -12.85 3.92
CA GLY A 26 12.45 -12.23 4.71
C GLY A 26 11.90 -11.35 5.83
N CYS A 27 10.88 -10.54 5.54
CA CYS A 27 10.22 -9.71 6.54
C CYS A 27 9.58 -10.56 7.64
N VAL A 28 8.87 -11.65 7.29
CA VAL A 28 8.28 -12.58 8.26
C VAL A 28 9.38 -13.22 9.13
N ALA A 29 10.44 -13.73 8.50
CA ALA A 29 11.55 -14.39 9.19
C ALA A 29 12.26 -13.48 10.20
N LEU A 30 12.26 -12.16 9.96
CA LEU A 30 12.84 -11.16 10.87
C LEU A 30 11.83 -10.64 11.90
N ALA A 31 10.56 -10.43 11.51
CA ALA A 31 9.54 -9.86 12.37
C ALA A 31 9.09 -10.84 13.46
N ILE A 32 9.01 -12.15 13.18
CA ILE A 32 8.62 -13.14 14.19
C ILE A 32 9.61 -13.16 15.38
N PRO A 33 10.94 -13.30 15.18
CA PRO A 33 11.91 -13.13 16.27
C PRO A 33 11.81 -11.77 16.94
N ALA A 34 11.57 -10.69 16.19
CA ALA A 34 11.40 -9.35 16.75
C ALA A 34 10.25 -9.28 17.76
N ILE A 35 9.09 -9.84 17.42
CA ILE A 35 7.91 -9.93 18.29
C ILE A 35 8.21 -10.77 19.53
N LEU A 36 8.84 -11.93 19.37
CA LEU A 36 9.09 -12.85 20.47
C LEU A 36 10.14 -12.34 21.47
N THR A 37 11.12 -11.58 20.99
CA THR A 37 12.27 -11.15 21.82
C THR A 37 12.22 -9.68 22.23
N GLY A 38 11.36 -8.87 21.59
CA GLY A 38 11.41 -7.40 21.74
C GLY A 38 12.73 -6.81 21.24
N SER A 39 13.39 -7.44 20.26
CA SER A 39 14.69 -6.98 19.76
C SER A 39 14.55 -5.79 18.81
N ALA A 40 15.21 -4.69 19.17
CA ALA A 40 15.29 -3.50 18.33
C ALA A 40 15.97 -3.80 16.99
N MET A 41 17.03 -4.61 17.00
CA MET A 41 17.76 -4.99 15.79
C MET A 41 16.87 -5.77 14.81
N PHE A 42 16.15 -6.79 15.29
CA PHE A 42 15.26 -7.56 14.42
C PHE A 42 14.08 -6.73 13.90
N THR A 43 13.55 -5.81 14.72
CA THR A 43 12.49 -4.89 14.28
C THR A 43 12.97 -3.91 13.21
N LEU A 44 14.15 -3.32 13.39
CA LEU A 44 14.74 -2.43 12.39
C LEU A 44 15.08 -3.18 11.10
N ALA A 45 15.57 -4.42 11.21
CA ALA A 45 15.85 -5.27 10.07
C ALA A 45 14.56 -5.62 9.31
N SER A 46 13.47 -5.97 10.00
CA SER A 46 12.18 -6.27 9.33
C SER A 46 11.60 -5.03 8.64
N ILE A 47 11.66 -3.85 9.27
CA ILE A 47 11.28 -2.57 8.66
C ILE A 47 12.10 -2.32 7.39
N ALA A 48 13.43 -2.47 7.47
CA ALA A 48 14.32 -2.23 6.35
C ALA A 48 14.06 -3.22 5.20
N THR A 49 13.90 -4.51 5.50
CA THR A 49 13.56 -5.54 4.49
C THR A 49 12.24 -5.22 3.81
N TYR A 50 11.21 -4.83 4.57
CA TYR A 50 9.92 -4.42 4.04
C TYR A 50 10.06 -3.23 3.08
N TRP A 51 10.60 -2.10 3.53
CA TRP A 51 10.69 -0.88 2.70
C TRP A 51 11.61 -1.02 1.50
N ILE A 52 12.79 -1.63 1.66
CA ILE A 52 13.72 -1.79 0.55
C ILE A 52 13.12 -2.73 -0.49
N GLY A 53 12.51 -3.84 -0.06
CA GLY A 53 11.85 -4.78 -0.98
C GLY A 53 10.72 -4.12 -1.79
N ASP A 54 9.91 -3.27 -1.15
CA ASP A 54 8.80 -2.52 -1.79
C ASP A 54 9.23 -1.48 -2.80
N ILE A 55 10.37 -0.84 -2.54
CA ILE A 55 10.95 0.04 -3.53
C ILE A 55 11.48 -0.78 -4.72
N LEU A 56 12.11 -1.93 -4.44
CA LEU A 56 12.76 -2.76 -5.45
C LEU A 56 11.77 -3.47 -6.39
N ASP A 57 10.70 -4.09 -5.89
CA ASP A 57 9.73 -4.78 -6.75
C ASP A 57 8.97 -3.81 -7.65
N GLY A 58 8.52 -2.67 -7.11
CA GLY A 58 7.85 -1.64 -7.87
C GLY A 58 8.77 -1.07 -8.95
N GLU A 59 10.04 -0.81 -8.62
CA GLU A 59 11.00 -0.28 -9.59
C GLU A 59 11.38 -1.31 -10.65
N ALA A 60 11.57 -2.57 -10.27
CA ALA A 60 11.77 -3.67 -11.21
C ALA A 60 10.57 -3.78 -12.16
N ALA A 61 9.33 -3.67 -11.67
CA ALA A 61 8.13 -3.79 -12.49
C ALA A 61 8.09 -2.72 -13.59
N ARG A 62 8.41 -1.46 -13.24
CA ARG A 62 8.43 -0.33 -14.18
C ARG A 62 9.60 -0.41 -15.15
N ARG A 63 10.81 -0.71 -14.67
CA ARG A 63 12.02 -0.76 -15.51
C ARG A 63 12.01 -1.93 -16.48
N LEU A 64 11.54 -3.10 -16.03
CA LEU A 64 11.45 -4.31 -16.85
C LEU A 64 10.15 -4.40 -17.64
N ARG A 65 9.22 -3.45 -17.45
CA ARG A 65 7.88 -3.45 -18.07
C ARG A 65 7.10 -4.74 -17.78
N GLN A 66 7.23 -5.24 -16.55
CA GLN A 66 6.58 -6.47 -16.06
C GLN A 66 5.41 -6.16 -15.12
N GLU A 67 4.84 -4.95 -15.18
CA GLU A 67 3.64 -4.60 -14.40
C GLU A 67 2.45 -5.46 -14.84
N THR A 68 1.78 -6.07 -13.86
CA THR A 68 0.57 -6.87 -14.08
C THR A 68 -0.46 -6.55 -12.99
N ARG A 69 -1.75 -6.69 -13.30
CA ARG A 69 -2.83 -6.46 -12.32
C ARG A 69 -2.72 -7.44 -11.15
N ARG A 70 -2.41 -8.71 -11.44
CA ARG A 70 -2.18 -9.74 -10.43
C ARG A 70 -0.98 -9.44 -9.56
N GLY A 71 0.14 -8.99 -10.15
CA GLY A 71 1.30 -8.55 -9.41
C GLY A 71 0.99 -7.37 -8.48
N ALA A 72 0.20 -6.39 -8.95
CA ALA A 72 -0.23 -5.28 -8.11
C ALA A 72 -1.12 -5.73 -6.93
N VAL A 73 -2.01 -6.71 -7.13
CA VAL A 73 -2.81 -7.29 -6.03
C VAL A 73 -1.92 -8.08 -5.06
N PHE A 74 -0.98 -8.87 -5.58
CA PHE A 74 -0.05 -9.63 -4.75
C PHE A 74 0.82 -8.72 -3.88
N ASP A 75 1.37 -7.67 -4.45
CA ASP A 75 2.13 -6.63 -3.73
C ASP A 75 1.28 -5.96 -2.65
N ILE A 76 0.03 -5.59 -2.99
CA ILE A 76 -0.92 -5.05 -2.01
C ILE A 76 -1.06 -6.01 -0.82
N VAL A 77 -1.31 -7.30 -1.04
CA VAL A 77 -1.51 -8.28 0.05
C VAL A 77 -0.23 -8.52 0.85
N ALA A 78 0.92 -8.59 0.18
CA ALA A 78 2.22 -8.76 0.81
C ALA A 78 2.56 -7.58 1.73
N ASP A 79 2.28 -6.34 1.30
CA ASP A 79 2.48 -5.14 2.11
C ASP A 79 1.71 -5.17 3.43
N ARG A 80 0.45 -5.61 3.39
CA ARG A 80 -0.41 -5.64 4.58
C ARG A 80 0.14 -6.68 5.54
N THR A 81 0.43 -7.88 5.05
CA THR A 81 1.03 -8.95 5.87
C THR A 81 2.35 -8.51 6.52
N SER A 82 3.28 -7.93 5.74
CA SER A 82 4.56 -7.41 6.25
C SER A 82 4.36 -6.30 7.27
N SER A 83 3.51 -5.31 6.95
CA SER A 83 3.21 -4.19 7.83
C SER A 83 2.58 -4.65 9.15
N THR A 84 1.59 -5.55 9.13
CA THR A 84 0.98 -6.09 10.35
C THR A 84 2.02 -6.70 11.29
N LEU A 85 2.96 -7.50 10.76
CA LEU A 85 4.01 -8.13 11.57
C LEU A 85 5.03 -7.12 12.08
N VAL A 86 5.44 -6.16 11.24
CA VAL A 86 6.34 -5.07 11.65
C VAL A 86 5.70 -4.22 12.76
N ILE A 87 4.42 -3.91 12.63
CA ILE A 87 3.68 -3.15 13.64
C ILE A 87 3.57 -3.95 14.95
N ALA A 88 3.30 -5.26 14.89
CA ALA A 88 3.31 -6.10 16.08
C ALA A 88 4.68 -6.08 16.79
N ALA A 89 5.79 -6.12 16.04
CA ALA A 89 7.13 -5.97 16.60
C ALA A 89 7.35 -4.58 17.23
N LEU A 90 6.83 -3.52 16.60
CA LEU A 90 6.89 -2.15 17.14
C LEU A 90 6.07 -1.98 18.43
N VAL A 91 4.90 -2.62 18.53
CA VAL A 91 4.11 -2.64 19.77
C VAL A 91 4.91 -3.29 20.89
N GLN A 92 5.61 -4.39 20.61
CA GLN A 92 6.47 -5.04 21.60
C GLN A 92 7.61 -4.13 22.07
N LEU A 93 8.24 -3.37 21.17
CA LEU A 93 9.31 -2.43 21.50
C LEU A 93 8.82 -1.17 22.23
N ARG A 94 7.64 -0.68 21.85
CA ARG A 94 7.06 0.58 22.36
C ARG A 94 5.60 0.34 22.74
N PRO A 95 5.31 -0.36 23.85
CA PRO A 95 3.94 -0.68 24.23
C PRO A 95 3.04 0.55 24.43
N THR A 96 3.62 1.67 24.86
CA THR A 96 2.90 2.96 25.00
C THR A 96 2.36 3.51 23.67
N MET A 97 2.88 3.02 22.53
CA MET A 97 2.43 3.38 21.18
C MET A 97 1.36 2.41 20.63
N ALA A 98 0.86 1.47 21.42
CA ALA A 98 -0.10 0.46 20.95
C ALA A 98 -1.36 1.07 20.32
N VAL A 99 -1.92 2.13 20.91
CA VAL A 99 -3.14 2.77 20.41
C VAL A 99 -2.96 3.33 18.98
N PRO A 100 -2.00 4.24 18.71
CA PRO A 100 -1.81 4.75 17.35
C PRO A 100 -1.43 3.64 16.34
N LEU A 101 -0.66 2.64 16.77
CA LEU A 101 -0.28 1.51 15.93
C LEU A 101 -1.49 0.63 15.56
N ALA A 102 -2.40 0.36 16.50
CA ALA A 102 -3.64 -0.38 16.24
C ALA A 102 -4.58 0.40 15.31
N LEU A 103 -4.73 1.71 15.51
CA LEU A 103 -5.51 2.58 14.62
C LEU A 103 -4.93 2.59 13.20
N PHE A 104 -3.59 2.58 13.08
CA PHE A 104 -2.93 2.48 11.79
C PHE A 104 -3.24 1.17 11.10
N LEU A 105 -3.24 0.03 11.81
CA LEU A 105 -3.60 -1.26 11.21
C LEU A 105 -5.04 -1.26 10.69
N ILE A 106 -5.99 -0.75 11.45
CA ILE A 106 -7.38 -0.62 10.98
C ILE A 106 -7.44 0.25 9.71
N GLN A 107 -6.73 1.37 9.73
CA GLN A 107 -6.66 2.27 8.58
C GLN A 107 -6.00 1.62 7.36
N PHE A 108 -4.89 0.92 7.54
CA PHE A 108 -4.04 0.40 6.47
C PHE A 108 -4.57 -0.92 5.89
N ASP A 109 -4.96 -1.85 6.76
CA ASP A 109 -5.38 -3.19 6.37
C ASP A 109 -6.84 -3.22 5.87
N ILE A 110 -7.68 -2.28 6.33
CA ILE A 110 -9.10 -2.24 5.94
C ILE A 110 -9.35 -1.10 4.95
N LEU A 111 -9.22 0.15 5.42
CA LEU A 111 -9.69 1.31 4.65
C LEU A 111 -8.80 1.58 3.43
N ASP A 112 -7.48 1.59 3.62
CA ASP A 112 -6.53 1.74 2.53
C ASP A 112 -6.48 0.50 1.62
N CYS A 113 -6.66 -0.71 2.15
CA CYS A 113 -6.77 -1.90 1.32
C CYS A 113 -7.98 -1.83 0.37
N ALA A 114 -9.17 -1.50 0.90
CA ALA A 114 -10.37 -1.32 0.08
C ALA A 114 -10.18 -0.22 -0.97
N LEU A 115 -9.54 0.89 -0.60
CA LEU A 115 -9.22 1.98 -1.51
C LEU A 115 -8.18 1.54 -2.57
N SER A 116 -7.14 0.81 -2.16
CA SER A 116 -6.06 0.35 -3.04
C SER A 116 -6.58 -0.67 -4.04
N LEU A 117 -7.42 -1.63 -3.63
CA LEU A 117 -8.05 -2.60 -4.54
C LEU A 117 -9.10 -1.97 -5.47
N SER A 118 -9.56 -0.75 -5.20
CA SER A 118 -10.57 -0.07 -6.03
C SER A 118 -10.13 0.13 -7.48
N PHE A 119 -8.82 0.14 -7.78
CA PHE A 119 -8.32 0.24 -9.16
C PHE A 119 -8.86 -0.88 -10.06
N LEU A 120 -9.24 -2.04 -9.48
CA LEU A 120 -9.81 -3.17 -10.20
C LEU A 120 -11.17 -2.87 -10.85
N ARG A 121 -11.86 -1.82 -10.41
CA ARG A 121 -13.12 -1.31 -11.01
C ARG A 121 -12.91 -0.73 -12.42
N TRP A 122 -11.65 -0.45 -12.78
CA TRP A 122 -11.24 0.03 -14.09
C TRP A 122 -10.17 -0.90 -14.66
N PRO A 123 -9.97 -0.91 -16.00
CA PRO A 123 -8.90 -1.65 -16.63
C PRO A 123 -7.54 -0.97 -16.41
N LEU A 124 -7.22 -0.62 -15.16
CA LEU A 124 -5.93 -0.07 -14.76
C LEU A 124 -4.96 -1.20 -14.41
N LEU A 125 -3.68 -1.01 -14.73
CA LEU A 125 -2.60 -1.93 -14.35
C LEU A 125 -2.40 -1.96 -12.83
N SER A 126 -2.45 -0.80 -12.17
CA SER A 126 -2.24 -0.66 -10.73
C SER A 126 -2.72 0.71 -10.23
N ILE A 127 -2.71 0.90 -8.91
CA ILE A 127 -2.96 2.20 -8.24
C ILE A 127 -1.99 3.31 -8.66
N ASN A 128 -0.81 2.97 -9.20
CA ASN A 128 0.15 3.98 -9.68
C ASN A 128 -0.41 4.77 -10.88
N TYR A 129 -1.39 4.19 -11.59
CA TYR A 129 -2.05 4.80 -12.73
C TYR A 129 -3.41 5.43 -12.39
N PHE A 130 -3.77 5.51 -11.10
CA PHE A 130 -5.08 6.04 -10.70
C PHE A 130 -5.30 7.52 -11.07
N HIS A 131 -4.24 8.27 -11.36
CA HIS A 131 -4.35 9.62 -11.91
C HIS A 131 -5.11 9.70 -13.23
N LEU A 132 -5.24 8.58 -13.96
CA LEU A 132 -6.04 8.44 -15.19
C LEU A 132 -7.55 8.42 -14.89
N VAL A 133 -7.94 8.03 -13.68
CA VAL A 133 -9.34 8.01 -13.22
C VAL A 133 -9.63 9.26 -12.40
N HIS A 134 -8.81 9.56 -11.39
CA HIS A 134 -9.00 10.73 -10.54
C HIS A 134 -7.67 11.27 -9.98
N ARG A 135 -7.22 12.43 -10.49
CA ARG A 135 -5.94 13.06 -10.10
C ARG A 135 -5.86 13.46 -8.63
N GLY A 136 -6.95 13.96 -8.03
CA GLY A 136 -6.98 14.38 -6.62
C GLY A 136 -6.68 13.23 -5.66
N VAL A 137 -7.55 12.21 -5.67
CA VAL A 137 -7.36 10.94 -4.94
C VAL A 137 -5.96 10.35 -5.17
N TYR A 138 -5.46 10.33 -6.41
CA TYR A 138 -4.09 9.89 -6.68
C TYR A 138 -3.04 10.72 -5.94
N ARG A 139 -3.12 12.06 -5.99
CA ARG A 139 -2.16 12.94 -5.33
C ARG A 139 -2.13 12.73 -3.82
N TRP A 140 -3.29 12.56 -3.19
CA TRP A 140 -3.43 12.40 -1.74
C TRP A 140 -2.97 11.03 -1.23
N ASN A 141 -3.02 9.98 -2.05
CA ASN A 141 -2.82 8.61 -1.58
C ASN A 141 -1.61 7.90 -2.20
N TRP A 142 -1.38 8.08 -3.50
CA TRP A 142 -0.48 7.23 -4.27
C TRP A 142 0.61 7.98 -5.03
N SER A 143 0.68 9.30 -4.91
CA SER A 143 1.86 10.05 -5.32
C SER A 143 3.06 9.63 -4.47
N ARG A 144 4.27 9.70 -5.04
CA ARG A 144 5.51 9.41 -4.30
C ARG A 144 5.60 10.11 -2.94
N PRO A 145 5.33 11.43 -2.81
CA PRO A 145 5.37 12.08 -1.51
C PRO A 145 4.24 11.60 -0.57
N ALA A 146 3.04 11.34 -1.08
CA ALA A 146 1.95 10.82 -0.25
C ALA A 146 2.25 9.43 0.31
N LYS A 147 2.80 8.52 -0.52
CA LYS A 147 3.24 7.19 -0.09
C LYS A 147 4.31 7.29 1.00
N ALA A 148 5.33 8.11 0.78
CA ALA A 148 6.40 8.32 1.74
C ALA A 148 5.89 8.89 3.07
N ALA A 149 5.03 9.91 3.02
CA ALA A 149 4.48 10.54 4.22
C ALA A 149 3.62 9.59 5.06
N ASN A 150 2.80 8.75 4.41
CA ASN A 150 1.83 7.89 5.10
C ASN A 150 2.50 6.88 6.06
N THR A 151 3.53 6.18 5.59
CA THR A 151 4.23 5.15 6.38
C THR A 151 5.43 5.69 7.15
N ALA A 152 6.27 6.55 6.54
CA ALA A 152 7.42 7.10 7.24
C ALA A 152 7.01 8.07 8.37
N GLY A 153 5.94 8.84 8.17
CA GLY A 153 5.42 9.75 9.19
C GLY A 153 5.07 9.03 10.49
N LEU A 154 4.35 7.91 10.40
CA LEU A 154 4.04 7.10 11.58
C LEU A 154 5.29 6.49 12.22
N VAL A 155 6.18 5.87 11.43
CA VAL A 155 7.39 5.23 11.97
C VAL A 155 8.28 6.25 12.69
N LEU A 156 8.45 7.45 12.14
CA LEU A 156 9.22 8.52 12.78
C LEU A 156 8.55 9.00 14.08
N LEU A 157 7.23 9.16 14.11
CA LEU A 157 6.50 9.53 15.32
C LEU A 157 6.56 8.45 16.39
N VAL A 158 6.55 7.17 16.01
CA VAL A 158 6.69 6.05 16.95
C VAL A 158 8.12 5.96 17.49
N ALA A 159 9.13 6.15 16.63
CA ALA A 159 10.53 6.10 17.01
C ALA A 159 10.92 7.26 17.94
N PHE A 160 10.59 8.50 17.55
CA PHE A 160 11.09 9.72 18.17
C PHE A 160 10.05 10.51 18.96
N GLY A 161 8.76 10.19 18.82
CA GLY A 161 7.69 10.89 19.52
C GLY A 161 7.77 10.65 21.03
N PRO A 162 7.67 11.71 21.85
CA PRO A 162 7.73 11.59 23.31
C PRO A 162 6.45 10.97 23.88
N THR A 163 5.32 11.10 23.16
CA THR A 163 3.99 10.65 23.59
C THR A 163 3.22 10.03 22.42
N PRO A 164 2.25 9.13 22.68
CA PRO A 164 1.42 8.55 21.62
C PRO A 164 0.49 9.55 20.96
N VAL A 165 0.23 10.70 21.59
CA VAL A 165 -0.74 11.71 21.12
C VAL A 165 -0.45 12.16 19.69
N TYR A 166 0.80 12.48 19.37
CA TYR A 166 1.17 12.96 18.04
C TYR A 166 0.95 11.89 16.96
N ALA A 167 1.32 10.64 17.24
CA ALA A 167 1.08 9.53 16.34
C ALA A 167 -0.43 9.26 16.18
N THR A 168 -1.22 9.36 17.25
CA THR A 168 -2.67 9.18 17.19
C THR A 168 -3.34 10.25 16.34
N VAL A 169 -3.01 11.53 16.56
CA VAL A 169 -3.55 12.65 15.77
C VAL A 169 -3.19 12.48 14.29
N PHE A 170 -1.94 12.10 14.00
CA PHE A 170 -1.49 11.82 12.64
C PHE A 170 -2.31 10.71 11.97
N VAL A 171 -2.46 9.56 12.63
CA VAL A 171 -3.23 8.42 12.09
C VAL A 171 -4.70 8.77 11.90
N LEU A 172 -5.32 9.52 12.81
CA LEU A 172 -6.70 9.98 12.67
C LEU A 172 -6.87 10.92 11.45
N ALA A 173 -5.91 11.80 11.21
CA ALA A 173 -5.91 12.66 10.02
C ALA A 173 -5.80 11.83 8.73
N VAL A 174 -4.95 10.80 8.72
CA VAL A 174 -4.86 9.86 7.60
C VAL A 174 -6.18 9.10 7.42
N ILE A 175 -6.80 8.59 8.48
CA ILE A 175 -8.11 7.91 8.42
C ILE A 175 -9.15 8.82 7.75
N ALA A 176 -9.25 10.08 8.16
CA ALA A 176 -10.18 11.04 7.57
C ALA A 176 -9.91 11.24 6.06
N LEU A 177 -8.64 11.41 5.67
CA LEU A 177 -8.24 11.54 4.27
C LEU A 177 -8.63 10.30 3.44
N LYS A 178 -8.40 9.10 3.99
CA LYS A 178 -8.74 7.83 3.35
C LYS A 178 -10.25 7.65 3.23
N ALA A 179 -11.02 8.03 4.25
CA ALA A 179 -12.48 7.98 4.22
C ALA A 179 -13.05 8.89 3.13
N VAL A 180 -12.56 10.13 3.03
CA VAL A 180 -12.92 11.05 1.94
C VAL A 180 -12.54 10.49 0.57
N SER A 181 -11.37 9.85 0.47
CA SER A 181 -10.91 9.22 -0.77
C SER A 181 -11.80 8.06 -1.19
N VAL A 182 -12.16 7.16 -0.27
CA VAL A 182 -13.09 6.05 -0.51
C VAL A 182 -14.44 6.57 -0.97
N TRP A 183 -15.01 7.52 -0.23
CA TRP A 183 -16.28 8.14 -0.57
C TRP A 183 -16.27 8.78 -1.97
N THR A 184 -15.17 9.44 -2.32
CA THR A 184 -14.98 10.02 -3.67
C THR A 184 -14.95 8.94 -4.74
N VAL A 185 -14.13 7.89 -4.56
CA VAL A 185 -13.97 6.80 -5.51
C VAL A 185 -15.28 6.01 -5.71
N TRP A 186 -16.06 5.82 -4.65
CA TRP A 186 -17.31 5.07 -4.70
C TRP A 186 -18.36 5.72 -5.58
N ARG A 187 -18.31 7.05 -5.76
CA ARG A 187 -19.17 7.79 -6.67
C ARG A 187 -18.73 7.79 -8.12
N ILE A 188 -17.52 7.31 -8.41
CA ILE A 188 -17.04 7.22 -9.78
C ILE A 188 -17.65 5.96 -10.41
N PRO A 189 -18.38 6.09 -11.54
CA PRO A 189 -18.91 4.94 -12.27
C PRO A 189 -17.81 3.94 -12.62
N ARG A 190 -18.13 2.66 -12.55
CA ARG A 190 -17.23 1.59 -12.99
C ARG A 190 -17.06 1.68 -14.50
N TRP A 191 -15.99 1.09 -15.00
CA TRP A 191 -15.71 1.09 -16.44
C TRP A 191 -16.85 0.49 -17.28
N SER A 192 -17.50 -0.56 -16.77
CA SER A 192 -18.55 -1.32 -17.44
C SER A 192 -19.97 -0.74 -17.26
N ASP A 193 -20.13 0.36 -16.52
CA ASP A 193 -21.45 0.93 -16.29
C ASP A 193 -22.00 1.58 -17.59
N PRO A 194 -23.32 1.57 -17.84
CA PRO A 194 -23.91 2.10 -19.08
C PRO A 194 -23.50 3.55 -19.37
N GLU A 195 -23.47 4.41 -18.34
CA GLU A 195 -23.04 5.81 -18.44
C GLU A 195 -21.56 5.97 -18.84
N SER A 196 -20.72 4.98 -18.48
CA SER A 196 -19.31 4.92 -18.90
C SER A 196 -19.17 4.41 -20.33
N ALA A 197 -20.05 3.49 -20.76
CA ALA A 197 -20.02 2.91 -22.11
C ALA A 197 -20.22 3.98 -23.19
N GLU A 198 -21.15 4.93 -23.00
CA GLU A 198 -21.34 6.06 -23.92
C GLU A 198 -20.12 7.00 -23.98
N ARG A 199 -19.47 7.27 -22.84
CA ARG A 199 -18.22 8.05 -22.78
C ARG A 199 -17.01 7.33 -23.37
N ASN A 200 -17.02 6.01 -23.34
CA ASN A 200 -15.90 5.16 -23.76
C ASN A 200 -16.04 4.64 -25.20
N ALA A 201 -17.19 4.82 -25.85
CA ALA A 201 -17.51 4.32 -27.20
C ALA A 201 -16.56 4.79 -28.33
N GLY A 202 -15.61 5.70 -28.05
CA GLY A 202 -14.57 6.15 -28.99
C GLY A 202 -13.13 5.89 -28.54
N ARG A 203 -12.89 5.17 -27.44
CA ARG A 203 -11.53 4.83 -26.97
C ARG A 203 -11.17 3.42 -27.45
N PRO A 204 -10.05 3.23 -28.17
CA PRO A 204 -9.66 1.90 -28.63
C PRO A 204 -9.42 0.99 -27.42
N ILE A 205 -9.95 -0.23 -27.52
CA ILE A 205 -9.70 -1.35 -26.62
C ILE A 205 -8.29 -1.90 -26.92
#